data_AF-X1HGB5-F1
#
_entry.id   AF-X1HGB5-F1
#
_cell.length_a   1.000
_cell.length_b   1.000
_cell.length_c   1.000
_cell.angle_alpha   90.00
_cell.angle_beta   90.00
_cell.angle_gamma   90.00
#
_symmetry.space_group_name_H-M   'P 1'
#
loop_
_entity.id
_entity.type
_entity.pdbx_description
1 polymer ?
#
loop_
_entity_poly.entity_id
_entity_poly.type
_entity_poly.pdbx_seq_one_letter_code
_entity_poly.pdbx_strand_id
1 'polypeptide(L)'
;MVITHVLIHAAGNIRSTLYPLLKEEYVLTNQQIGLIAAIPSLIQVLFSIPAGRMSDRYESNKLIALSIAMAAIGALIAGFTVNPWMYVVAAIIFTLNST
;
A
#
# COMPACT_ATOMS: atom_id res chain seq x y z
N MET A 1 24.98 -3.86 0.49
CA MET A 1 24.26 -3.10 -0.55
C MET A 1 23.37 -4.00 -1.42
N VAL A 2 23.87 -5.09 -2.00
CA VAL A 2 23.07 -6.03 -2.82
C VAL A 2 21.91 -6.67 -2.05
N ILE A 3 22.16 -7.19 -0.84
CA ILE A 3 21.11 -7.85 -0.01
C ILE A 3 19.96 -6.88 0.31
N THR A 4 20.29 -5.66 0.77
CA THR A 4 19.29 -4.63 1.08
C THR A 4 18.44 -4.28 -0.14
N HIS A 5 19.06 -4.15 -1.31
CA HIS A 5 18.36 -3.88 -2.56
C HIS A 5 17.40 -5.02 -2.95
N VAL A 6 17.87 -6.28 -2.87
CA VAL A 6 17.03 -7.46 -3.15
C VAL A 6 15.84 -7.51 -2.20
N LEU A 7 16.04 -7.26 -0.90
CA LEU A 7 14.97 -7.29 0.09
C LEU A 7 13.92 -6.20 -0.15
N ILE A 8 14.34 -4.98 -0.49
CA ILE A 8 13.41 -3.87 -0.79
C ILE A 8 12.60 -4.17 -2.04
N HIS A 9 13.23 -4.69 -3.10
CA HIS A 9 12.52 -5.06 -4.32
C HIS A 9 11.58 -6.25 -4.13
N ALA A 10 12.01 -7.26 -3.38
CA ALA A 10 11.14 -8.39 -3.04
C ALA A 10 9.92 -7.91 -2.27
N ALA A 11 10.11 -7.14 -1.20
CA ALA A 11 9.02 -6.57 -0.41
C ALA A 11 8.11 -5.66 -1.23
N GLY A 12 8.67 -4.84 -2.14
CA GLY A 12 7.92 -3.94 -3.01
C GLY A 12 7.05 -4.67 -4.05
N ASN A 13 7.52 -5.82 -4.56
CA ASN A 13 6.82 -6.59 -5.59
C ASN A 13 5.81 -7.60 -5.04
N ILE A 14 5.78 -7.88 -3.74
CA ILE A 14 4.82 -8.82 -3.14
C ILE A 14 3.38 -8.55 -3.61
N ARG A 15 2.96 -7.28 -3.69
CA ARG A 15 1.60 -6.93 -4.13
C ARG A 15 1.31 -7.28 -5.59
N SER A 16 2.24 -7.03 -6.51
CA SER A 16 2.02 -7.32 -7.92
C SER A 16 2.00 -8.83 -8.18
N THR A 17 2.78 -9.59 -7.41
CA THR A 17 2.77 -11.06 -7.44
C THR A 17 1.49 -11.67 -6.86
N LEU A 18 0.79 -10.98 -5.96
CA LEU A 18 -0.45 -11.47 -5.36
C LEU A 18 -1.69 -11.32 -6.27
N TYR A 19 -1.67 -10.43 -7.28
CA TYR A 19 -2.86 -10.19 -8.10
C TYR A 19 -3.42 -11.41 -8.84
N PRO A 20 -2.59 -12.29 -9.45
CA PRO A 20 -3.10 -13.53 -10.06
C PRO A 20 -3.77 -14.45 -9.03
N LEU A 21 -3.18 -14.57 -7.83
CA LEU A 21 -3.72 -15.39 -6.75
C LEU A 21 -5.07 -14.84 -6.24
N LEU A 22 -5.15 -13.52 -6.01
CA LEU A 22 -6.39 -12.85 -5.62
C LEU A 22 -7.48 -12.99 -6.70
N LYS A 23 -7.09 -13.00 -7.97
CA LYS A 23 -8.02 -13.18 -9.08
C LYS A 23 -8.64 -14.58 -9.07
N GLU A 24 -7.84 -15.61 -8.82
CA GLU A 24 -8.30 -16.99 -8.75
C GLU A 24 -9.13 -17.24 -7.48
N GLU A 25 -8.66 -16.77 -6.32
CA GLU A 25 -9.32 -16.96 -5.03
C GLU A 25 -10.70 -16.29 -4.95
N TYR A 26 -10.80 -15.04 -5.42
CA TYR A 26 -12.03 -14.26 -5.37
C TYR A 26 -12.81 -14.27 -6.69
N VAL A 27 -12.40 -15.09 -7.66
CA VAL A 27 -13.02 -15.23 -8.99
C VAL A 27 -13.26 -13.86 -9.66
N LEU A 28 -12.21 -13.03 -9.67
CA LEU A 28 -12.29 -11.64 -10.14
C LEU A 28 -12.09 -11.53 -11.65
N THR A 29 -12.68 -10.50 -12.25
CA THR A 29 -12.42 -10.13 -13.64
C THR A 29 -11.09 -9.37 -13.76
N ASN A 30 -10.52 -9.34 -14.98
CA ASN A 30 -9.31 -8.57 -15.24
C ASN A 30 -9.51 -7.07 -14.96
N GLN A 31 -10.73 -6.56 -15.20
CA GLN A 31 -11.11 -5.18 -14.93
C GLN A 31 -11.06 -4.89 -13.43
N GLN A 32 -11.57 -5.81 -12.59
CA GLN A 32 -11.54 -5.65 -11.13
C GLN A 32 -10.11 -5.65 -10.58
N ILE A 33 -9.23 -6.52 -11.07
CA ILE A 33 -7.82 -6.50 -10.70
C ILE A 33 -7.15 -5.18 -11.11
N GLY A 34 -7.46 -4.67 -12.31
CA GLY A 34 -7.00 -3.36 -12.75
C GLY A 34 -7.42 -2.24 -11.80
N LEU A 35 -8.67 -2.25 -11.33
CA LEU A 35 -9.18 -1.29 -10.35
C LEU A 35 -8.48 -1.44 -8.99
N ILE A 36 -8.29 -2.67 -8.50
CA ILE A 36 -7.58 -2.96 -7.25
C ILE A 36 -6.15 -2.41 -7.30
N ALA A 37 -5.48 -2.48 -8.45
CA ALA A 37 -4.15 -1.93 -8.64
C ALA A 37 -4.13 -0.40 -8.80
N ALA A 38 -5.15 0.19 -9.43
CA ALA A 38 -5.19 1.62 -9.75
C ALA A 38 -5.64 2.51 -8.58
N ILE A 39 -6.64 2.06 -7.80
CA ILE A 39 -7.25 2.86 -6.73
C ILE A 39 -6.22 3.34 -5.69
N PRO A 40 -5.32 2.48 -5.15
CA PRO A 40 -4.32 2.92 -4.17
C PRO A 40 -3.39 4.01 -4.73
N SER A 41 -2.96 3.88 -5.99
CA SER A 41 -2.10 4.85 -6.67
C SER A 41 -2.81 6.19 -6.90
N LEU A 42 -4.09 6.16 -7.27
CA LEU A 42 -4.88 7.39 -7.42
C LEU A 42 -5.03 8.13 -6.09
N ILE A 43 -5.31 7.40 -5.00
CA ILE A 43 -5.42 7.99 -3.67
C ILE A 43 -4.08 8.53 -3.21
N GLN A 44 -2.98 7.83 -3.48
CA GLN A 44 -1.63 8.31 -3.18
C GLN A 44 -1.36 9.67 -3.84
N VAL A 45 -1.69 9.83 -5.12
CA VAL A 45 -1.52 11.10 -5.84
C VAL A 45 -2.32 12.21 -5.17
N LEU A 46 -3.59 11.95 -4.84
CA LEU A 46 -4.44 12.94 -4.16
C LEU A 46 -3.90 13.35 -2.78
N PHE A 47 -3.33 12.41 -2.04
CA PHE A 47 -2.82 12.66 -0.68
C PHE A 47 -1.37 13.15 -0.64
N SER A 48 -0.60 13.01 -1.72
CA SER A 48 0.79 13.49 -1.78
C SER A 48 0.92 15.00 -1.56
N ILE A 49 -0.02 15.79 -2.09
CA ILE A 49 -0.04 17.26 -1.93
C ILE A 49 -0.27 17.68 -0.47
N PRO A 50 -1.34 17.22 0.23
CA PRO A 50 -1.53 17.56 1.63
C PRO A 50 -0.45 16.94 2.53
N ALA A 51 0.04 15.73 2.24
CA ALA A 51 1.12 15.09 3.00
C ALA A 51 2.41 15.93 2.95
N GLY A 52 2.79 16.43 1.76
CA GLY A 52 3.93 17.34 1.62
C GLY A 52 3.78 18.60 2.48
N ARG A 53 2.60 19.24 2.46
CA ARG A 53 2.34 20.42 3.31
C ARG A 53 2.35 20.11 4.81
N MET A 54 1.95 18.91 5.21
CA MET A 54 2.06 18.45 6.59
C MET A 54 3.53 18.23 6.96
N SER A 55 4.34 17.70 6.04
CA SER A 55 5.78 17.48 6.25
C SER A 55 6.55 18.77 6.53
N ASP A 56 6.14 19.87 5.92
CA ASP A 56 6.76 21.19 6.13
C ASP A 56 6.35 21.85 7.46
N ARG A 57 5.21 21.44 8.05
CA ARG A 57 4.64 22.07 9.26
C ARG A 57 4.85 21.27 10.54
N TYR A 58 4.94 19.95 10.46
CA TYR A 58 5.06 19.07 11.62
C TYR A 58 6.48 18.54 11.79
N GLU A 59 6.84 18.19 13.04
CA GLU A 59 8.14 17.59 13.33
C GLU A 59 8.31 16.25 12.61
N SER A 60 9.44 16.10 11.90
CA SER A 60 9.74 14.92 11.09
C SER A 60 9.68 13.60 11.88
N ASN A 61 10.10 13.61 13.15
CA ASN A 61 10.05 12.41 14.00
C ASN A 61 8.64 11.86 14.21
N LYS A 62 7.64 12.75 14.39
CA LYS A 62 6.24 12.33 14.60
C LYS A 62 5.63 11.80 13.31
N LEU A 63 6.01 12.39 12.17
CA LEU A 63 5.55 11.95 10.85
C LEU A 63 6.12 10.60 10.45
N ILE A 64 7.41 10.34 10.74
CA ILE A 64 8.04 9.03 10.52
C ILE A 64 7.37 7.97 11.39
N ALA A 65 7.10 8.27 12.66
CA ALA A 65 6.39 7.32 13.53
C ALA A 65 4.97 7.01 13.01
N LEU A 66 4.25 8.02 12.52
CA LEU A 66 2.94 7.86 11.90
C LEU A 66 3.01 7.00 10.63
N SER A 67 3.99 7.23 9.76
CA SER A 67 4.14 6.51 8.50
C SER A 67 4.43 5.02 8.74
N ILE A 68 5.28 4.71 9.72
CA ILE A 68 5.57 3.34 10.16
C ILE A 68 4.31 2.68 10.75
N ALA A 69 3.55 3.41 11.58
CA ALA A 69 2.29 2.90 12.13
C ALA A 69 1.27 2.59 11.03
N MET A 70 1.12 3.47 10.05
CA MET A 70 0.26 3.24 8.88
C MET A 70 0.70 2.01 8.09
N ALA A 71 2.02 1.84 7.87
CA ALA A 71 2.55 0.66 7.19
C ALA A 71 2.23 -0.65 7.95
N ALA A 72 2.43 -0.64 9.27
CA ALA A 72 2.16 -1.79 10.12
C ALA A 72 0.67 -2.16 10.11
N ILE A 73 -0.22 -1.16 10.24
CA ILE A 73 -1.67 -1.35 10.19
C ILE A 73 -2.10 -1.86 8.82
N GLY A 74 -1.62 -1.27 7.73
CA GLY A 74 -1.92 -1.70 6.37
C GLY A 74 -1.49 -3.15 6.11
N ALA A 75 -0.28 -3.52 6.55
CA ALA A 75 0.23 -4.88 6.44
C ALA A 75 -0.59 -5.89 7.28
N LEU A 76 -0.99 -5.50 8.49
CA LEU A 76 -1.82 -6.34 9.36
C LEU A 76 -3.20 -6.60 8.74
N ILE A 77 -3.88 -5.55 8.25
CA ILE A 77 -5.19 -5.68 7.60
C ILE A 77 -5.05 -6.54 6.34
N ALA A 78 -3.99 -6.37 5.54
CA ALA A 78 -3.75 -7.18 4.36
C ALA A 78 -3.63 -8.69 4.72
N GLY A 79 -2.98 -9.02 5.83
CA GLY A 79 -2.82 -10.41 6.29
C GLY A 79 -4.10 -11.10 6.75
N PHE A 80 -5.12 -10.34 7.16
CA PHE A 80 -6.44 -10.87 7.57
C PHE A 80 -7.55 -10.59 6.55
N THR A 81 -7.19 -10.37 5.29
CA THR A 81 -8.17 -10.07 4.24
C THR A 81 -9.13 -11.24 4.04
N VAL A 82 -10.43 -10.98 4.22
CA VAL A 82 -11.51 -11.94 3.91
C VAL A 82 -12.29 -11.55 2.64
N ASN A 83 -12.09 -10.33 2.15
CA ASN A 83 -12.82 -9.77 1.02
C ASN A 83 -11.88 -8.93 0.14
N PRO A 84 -12.01 -8.97 -1.21
CA PRO A 84 -11.15 -8.21 -2.11
C PRO A 84 -11.16 -6.70 -1.85
N TRP A 85 -12.28 -6.14 -1.38
CA TRP A 85 -12.37 -4.72 -1.03
C TRP A 85 -11.61 -4.37 0.25
N MET A 86 -11.50 -5.31 1.19
CA MET A 86 -10.68 -5.14 2.39
C MET A 86 -9.19 -5.06 2.02
N TYR A 87 -8.75 -5.82 1.02
CA TYR A 87 -7.40 -5.71 0.48
C TYR A 87 -7.15 -4.33 -0.15
N VAL A 88 -8.13 -3.75 -0.87
CA VAL A 88 -8.00 -2.39 -1.42
C VAL A 88 -7.78 -1.36 -0.31
N VAL A 89 -8.56 -1.45 0.78
CA VAL A 89 -8.40 -0.55 1.94
C VAL A 89 -7.01 -0.73 2.57
N ALA A 90 -6.57 -1.97 2.77
CA ALA A 90 -5.23 -2.27 3.28
C ALA A 90 -4.14 -1.69 2.37
N ALA A 91 -4.29 -1.85 1.05
CA ALA A 91 -3.36 -1.34 0.06
C ALA A 91 -3.31 0.20 0.07
N ILE A 92 -4.44 0.89 0.21
CA ILE A 92 -4.47 2.35 0.33
C ILE A 92 -3.66 2.80 1.54
N ILE A 93 -3.94 2.25 2.72
CA ILE A 93 -3.25 2.60 3.97
C ILE A 93 -1.74 2.37 3.84
N PHE A 94 -1.35 1.24 3.25
CA PHE A 94 0.05 0.90 3.03
C PHE A 94 0.76 1.85 2.05
N THR A 95 0.08 2.26 0.96
CA THR A 95 0.68 3.11 -0.09
C THR A 95 0.82 4.56 0.36
N LEU A 96 0.04 5.00 1.35
CA LEU A 96 0.16 6.33 1.97
C LEU A 96 1.41 6.47 2.86
N ASN A 97 2.03 5.39 3.32
CA ASN A 97 3.34 5.47 4.00
C ASN A 97 4.47 5.87 3.03
N SER A 98 4.32 5.57 1.74
CA SER A 98 5.38 5.82 0.74
C SER A 98 5.41 7.26 0.18
N THR A 99 4.65 8.19 0.76
CA THR A 99 4.67 9.63 0.43
C THR A 99 5.24 10.42 1.60
#